data_AF-A0A1E5URV5-F1
#
_entry.id   AF-A0A1E5URV5-F1
#
_cell.length_a   1.000
_cell.length_b   1.000
_cell.length_c   1.000
_cell.angle_alpha   90.00
_cell.angle_beta   90.00
_cell.angle_gamma   90.00
#
_symmetry.space_group_name_H-M   'P 1'
#
loop_
_entity.id
_entity.type
_entity.pdbx_description
1 polymer ?
#
loop_
_entity_poly.entity_id
_entity_poly.type
_entity_poly.pdbx_seq_one_letter_code
_entity_poly.pdbx_strand_id
1 'polypeptide(L)'
;MIGTCNGLLCLLRPNERHDIVVIKPVTREAIAVDLPSTWYYGRNEATYSFGYHPATGQYKIVHVPSYEPARLDAVRVLTLGDDDGPGAWREVPAPAGSSCFLRFGLVSVGGVTYWVTEDAERIMSFDLMDERVAPVESPPMPVSLVPMKVQLPAVPSR
;
A
#
# COMPACT_ATOMS: atom_id res chain seq x y z
N MET A 1 1.11 -7.20 -9.15
CA MET A 1 1.60 -7.62 -7.80
C MET A 1 1.34 -6.49 -6.82
N ILE A 2 0.80 -6.75 -5.62
CA ILE A 2 0.52 -5.69 -4.61
C ILE A 2 1.79 -5.30 -3.87
N GLY A 3 2.56 -6.29 -3.41
CA GLY A 3 3.81 -6.00 -2.70
C GLY A 3 4.41 -7.22 -2.01
N THR A 4 5.52 -6.98 -1.31
CA THR A 4 6.22 -7.98 -0.52
C THR A 4 6.56 -7.39 0.84
N CYS A 5 6.46 -8.19 1.90
CA CYS A 5 6.81 -7.76 3.26
C CYS A 5 7.24 -8.97 4.08
N ASN A 6 8.40 -8.90 4.75
CA ASN A 6 8.94 -9.98 5.60
C ASN A 6 8.95 -11.37 4.92
N GLY A 7 9.26 -11.43 3.62
CA GLY A 7 9.29 -12.68 2.86
C GLY A 7 7.91 -13.23 2.43
N LEU A 8 6.82 -12.51 2.74
CA LEU A 8 5.49 -12.80 2.21
C LEU A 8 5.25 -12.06 0.89
N LEU A 9 4.51 -12.70 -0.02
CA LEU A 9 4.05 -12.11 -1.28
C LEU A 9 2.56 -11.81 -1.18
N CYS A 10 2.15 -10.59 -1.52
CA CYS A 10 0.74 -10.20 -1.61
C CYS A 10 0.37 -9.96 -3.09
N LEU A 11 -0.59 -10.73 -3.59
CA LEU A 11 -0.96 -10.78 -5.00
C LEU A 11 -2.46 -10.57 -5.17
N LEU A 12 -2.83 -9.75 -6.15
CA LEU A 12 -4.21 -9.63 -6.62
C LEU A 12 -4.47 -10.71 -7.68
N ARG A 13 -5.59 -11.44 -7.58
CA ARG A 13 -6.03 -12.42 -8.59
C ARG A 13 -7.32 -11.97 -9.28
N PRO A 14 -7.22 -11.05 -10.26
CA PRO A 14 -8.37 -10.39 -10.84
C PRO A 14 -9.23 -11.29 -11.74
N ASN A 15 -8.70 -12.41 -12.26
CA ASN A 15 -9.36 -13.23 -13.29
C ASN A 15 -9.85 -14.61 -12.80
N GLU A 16 -9.37 -15.10 -11.66
CA GLU A 16 -9.71 -16.44 -11.17
C GLU A 16 -10.82 -16.42 -10.12
N ARG A 17 -10.53 -15.78 -8.99
CA ARG A 17 -11.41 -15.77 -7.81
C ARG A 17 -11.83 -14.37 -7.38
N HIS A 18 -11.21 -13.34 -7.96
CA HIS A 18 -11.44 -11.94 -7.58
C HIS A 18 -11.15 -11.72 -6.09
N ASP A 19 -9.94 -12.13 -5.69
CA ASP A 19 -9.48 -12.06 -4.31
C ASP A 19 -8.02 -11.56 -4.26
N ILE A 20 -7.56 -11.31 -3.04
CA ILE A 20 -6.15 -11.09 -2.73
C ILE A 20 -5.62 -12.34 -2.05
N VAL A 21 -4.45 -12.80 -2.47
CA VAL A 21 -3.77 -13.92 -1.85
C VAL A 21 -2.45 -13.45 -1.24
N VAL A 22 -2.22 -13.80 0.02
CA VAL A 22 -0.94 -13.63 0.70
C VAL A 22 -0.30 -15.00 0.84
N ILE A 23 0.91 -15.13 0.31
CA ILE A 23 1.64 -16.39 0.19
C ILE A 23 2.92 -16.30 1.00
N LYS A 24 3.23 -17.37 1.75
CA LYS A 24 4.54 -17.63 2.34
C LYS A 24 5.28 -18.64 1.45
N PRO A 25 6.15 -18.21 0.53
CA PRO A 25 6.70 -19.11 -0.50
C PRO A 25 7.50 -20.28 0.05
N VAL A 26 8.19 -20.07 1.18
CA VAL A 26 9.04 -21.08 1.82
C VAL A 26 8.22 -22.25 2.38
N THR A 27 7.09 -21.97 3.04
CA THR A 27 6.23 -23.02 3.62
C THR A 27 5.11 -23.46 2.67
N ARG A 28 4.91 -22.75 1.56
CA ARG A 28 3.80 -22.93 0.63
C ARG A 28 2.42 -22.72 1.26
N GLU A 29 2.36 -22.02 2.39
CA GLU A 29 1.11 -21.58 3.00
C GLU A 29 0.58 -20.36 2.24
N ALA A 30 -0.74 -20.28 2.12
CA ALA A 30 -1.41 -19.14 1.54
C ALA A 30 -2.72 -18.86 2.26
N ILE A 31 -3.07 -17.58 2.37
CA ILE A 31 -4.38 -17.12 2.80
C ILE A 31 -4.98 -16.28 1.68
N ALA A 32 -6.26 -16.52 1.38
CA ALA A 32 -7.03 -15.73 0.44
C ALA A 32 -8.02 -14.86 1.21
N VAL A 33 -8.19 -13.62 0.77
CA VAL A 33 -9.11 -12.65 1.35
C VAL A 33 -9.90 -11.98 0.24
N ASP A 34 -11.20 -11.78 0.47
CA ASP A 34 -12.07 -11.14 -0.50
C ASP A 34 -11.64 -9.69 -0.76
N LEU A 35 -12.00 -9.17 -1.93
CA LEU A 35 -11.82 -7.75 -2.23
C LEU A 35 -12.79 -6.88 -1.41
N PRO A 36 -12.45 -5.60 -1.16
CA PRO A 36 -13.41 -4.67 -0.57
C PRO A 36 -14.66 -4.60 -1.46
N SER A 37 -15.83 -4.40 -0.85
CA SER A 37 -17.18 -4.50 -1.47
C SER A 37 -17.50 -3.39 -2.49
N THR A 38 -16.66 -3.20 -3.50
CA THR A 38 -16.88 -2.31 -4.64
C THR A 38 -16.38 -2.96 -5.93
N TRP A 39 -17.31 -3.21 -6.84
CA TRP A 39 -17.16 -4.07 -8.01
C TRP A 39 -16.12 -3.61 -9.05
N TYR A 40 -15.80 -2.30 -9.10
CA TYR A 40 -14.94 -1.73 -10.14
C TYR A 40 -13.50 -1.43 -9.67
N TYR A 41 -13.34 -0.87 -8.47
CA TYR A 41 -12.06 -0.26 -8.03
C TYR A 41 -11.11 -1.23 -7.31
N GLY A 42 -11.63 -2.37 -6.85
CA GLY A 42 -10.81 -3.37 -6.19
C GLY A 42 -9.93 -4.21 -7.12
N ARG A 43 -10.01 -4.00 -8.44
CA ARG A 43 -9.43 -4.90 -9.45
C ARG A 43 -8.09 -4.44 -10.02
N ASN A 44 -7.57 -3.29 -9.60
CA ASN A 44 -6.27 -2.78 -10.02
C ASN A 44 -5.27 -2.93 -8.87
N GLU A 45 -4.23 -3.75 -9.03
CA GLU A 45 -3.23 -3.96 -7.97
C GLU A 45 -2.50 -2.67 -7.56
N ALA A 46 -2.40 -1.67 -8.44
CA ALA A 46 -1.75 -0.39 -8.14
C ALA A 46 -2.51 0.44 -7.10
N THR A 47 -3.77 0.09 -6.82
CA THR A 47 -4.58 0.71 -5.76
C THR A 47 -4.34 0.09 -4.39
N TYR A 48 -3.47 -0.91 -4.28
CA TYR A 48 -3.19 -1.58 -3.02
C TYR A 48 -1.74 -1.41 -2.56
N SER A 49 -1.54 -1.50 -1.25
CA SER A 49 -0.24 -1.67 -0.63
C SER A 49 -0.31 -2.76 0.44
N PHE A 50 0.82 -3.39 0.72
CA PHE A 50 0.95 -4.44 1.72
C PHE A 50 2.09 -4.10 2.67
N GLY A 51 1.80 -4.09 3.98
CA GLY A 51 2.76 -3.69 5.00
C GLY A 51 2.60 -4.44 6.30
N TYR A 52 3.60 -4.26 7.17
CA TYR A 52 3.68 -4.86 8.49
C TYR A 52 4.04 -3.77 9.50
N HIS A 53 3.39 -3.78 10.66
CA HIS A 53 3.74 -2.90 11.76
C HIS A 53 4.41 -3.69 12.90
N PRO A 54 5.70 -3.43 13.22
CA PRO A 54 6.45 -4.25 14.16
C PRO A 54 5.94 -4.19 15.60
N ALA A 55 5.35 -3.07 16.03
CA ALA A 55 4.84 -2.94 17.39
C ALA A 55 3.54 -3.73 17.63
N THR A 56 2.70 -3.88 16.61
CA THR A 56 1.42 -4.63 16.72
C THR A 56 1.57 -6.08 16.28
N GLY A 57 2.63 -6.40 15.53
CA GLY A 57 2.83 -7.74 14.98
C GLY A 57 1.88 -8.08 13.82
N GLN A 58 1.13 -7.10 13.31
CA GLN A 58 0.08 -7.33 12.33
C GLN A 58 0.51 -6.94 10.91
N TYR A 59 0.04 -7.74 9.95
CA TYR A 59 0.10 -7.38 8.54
C TYR A 59 -1.20 -6.70 8.13
N LYS A 60 -1.08 -5.68 7.27
CA LYS A 60 -2.23 -4.97 6.72
C LYS A 60 -2.14 -4.85 5.21
N ILE A 61 -3.30 -4.97 4.58
CA ILE A 61 -3.50 -4.63 3.17
C ILE A 61 -4.28 -3.33 3.16
N VAL A 62 -3.72 -2.32 2.50
CA VAL A 62 -4.32 -0.99 2.34
C VAL A 62 -4.80 -0.86 0.91
N HIS A 63 -6.06 -0.47 0.73
CA HIS A 63 -6.65 -0.11 -0.56
C HIS A 63 -6.90 1.41 -0.56
N VAL A 64 -6.30 2.09 -1.52
CA VAL A 64 -6.52 3.52 -1.78
C VAL A 64 -7.40 3.61 -3.03
N PRO A 65 -8.73 3.74 -2.87
CA PRO A 65 -9.64 3.86 -4.00
C PRO A 65 -9.45 5.24 -4.64
N SER A 66 -8.54 5.34 -5.61
CA SER A 66 -8.39 6.55 -6.41
C SER A 66 -9.20 6.43 -7.70
N TYR A 67 -9.92 7.50 -8.02
CA TYR A 67 -10.57 7.68 -9.32
C TYR A 67 -9.90 8.88 -9.99
N GLU A 68 -9.76 8.84 -11.31
CA GLU A 68 -9.44 10.05 -12.06
C GLU A 68 -10.75 10.60 -12.67
N PRO A 69 -11.14 11.87 -12.40
CA PRO A 69 -10.66 12.79 -11.36
C PRO A 69 -11.51 12.66 -10.08
N ALA A 70 -10.95 12.21 -8.96
CA ALA A 70 -11.72 12.13 -7.72
C ALA A 70 -10.92 12.33 -6.45
N ARG A 71 -11.67 12.85 -5.50
CA ARG A 71 -11.32 12.97 -4.09
C ARG A 71 -11.17 11.58 -3.49
N LEU A 72 -10.17 11.44 -2.63
CA LEU A 72 -10.03 10.30 -1.74
C LEU A 72 -10.72 10.63 -0.43
N ASP A 73 -11.94 10.14 -0.22
CA ASP A 73 -12.69 10.37 1.02
C ASP A 73 -12.31 9.38 2.13
N ALA A 74 -11.89 8.18 1.77
CA ALA A 74 -11.46 7.15 2.69
C ALA A 74 -10.48 6.17 2.04
N VAL A 75 -9.59 5.60 2.85
CA VAL A 75 -8.84 4.39 2.51
C VAL A 75 -9.54 3.19 3.13
N ARG A 76 -9.32 2.00 2.57
CA ARG A 76 -9.80 0.75 3.16
C ARG A 76 -8.64 -0.08 3.66
N VAL A 77 -8.79 -0.65 4.84
CA VAL A 77 -7.74 -1.44 5.47
C VAL A 77 -8.28 -2.81 5.86
N LEU A 78 -7.46 -3.82 5.64
CA LEU A 78 -7.69 -5.18 6.06
C LEU A 78 -6.51 -5.65 6.90
N THR A 79 -6.76 -6.05 8.13
CA THR A 79 -5.78 -6.69 9.01
C THR A 79 -5.80 -8.20 8.81
N LEU A 80 -4.62 -8.82 8.68
CA LEU A 80 -4.48 -10.27 8.58
C LEU A 80 -4.20 -10.87 9.96
N GLY A 81 -4.87 -11.99 10.26
CA GLY A 81 -4.59 -12.79 11.46
C GLY A 81 -5.29 -12.34 12.73
N ASP A 82 -6.39 -11.58 12.65
CA ASP A 82 -7.30 -11.45 13.78
C ASP A 82 -8.00 -12.81 14.02
N ASP A 83 -8.12 -13.22 15.29
CA ASP A 83 -8.44 -14.59 15.72
C ASP A 83 -9.83 -15.14 15.26
N ASP A 84 -10.65 -14.32 14.60
CA ASP A 84 -12.02 -14.65 14.17
C ASP A 84 -12.17 -14.86 12.64
N GLY A 85 -11.08 -14.98 11.89
CA GLY A 85 -11.09 -15.32 10.46
C GLY A 85 -10.46 -14.23 9.57
N PRO A 86 -10.65 -14.28 8.23
CA PRO A 86 -10.19 -13.19 7.37
C PRO A 86 -10.89 -11.90 7.82
N GLY A 87 -10.10 -10.91 8.25
CA GLY A 87 -10.63 -9.66 8.78
C GLY A 87 -11.63 -9.00 7.83
N ALA A 88 -12.56 -8.23 8.37
CA ALA A 88 -13.42 -7.40 7.55
C ALA A 88 -12.64 -6.18 7.06
N TRP A 89 -12.86 -5.79 5.81
CA TRP A 89 -12.41 -4.48 5.32
C TRP A 89 -13.07 -3.37 6.14
N ARG A 90 -12.26 -2.41 6.60
CA ARG A 90 -12.74 -1.23 7.31
C ARG A 90 -12.37 0.03 6.54
N GLU A 91 -13.26 1.00 6.56
CA GLU A 91 -13.00 2.33 5.99
C GLU A 91 -12.39 3.24 7.04
N VAL A 92 -11.33 3.94 6.64
CA VAL A 92 -10.68 4.98 7.42
C VAL A 92 -10.82 6.30 6.66
N PRO A 93 -11.47 7.32 7.25
CA PRO A 93 -11.61 8.62 6.61
C PRO A 93 -10.27 9.27 6.29
N ALA A 94 -10.18 9.86 5.10
CA ALA A 94 -9.07 10.71 4.70
C ALA A 94 -9.44 12.19 4.92
N PRO A 95 -8.44 13.07 5.20
CA PRO A 95 -8.68 14.51 5.28
C PRO A 95 -9.31 15.07 3.99
N ALA A 96 -10.17 16.07 4.13
CA ALA A 96 -10.77 16.75 2.98
C ALA A 96 -9.70 17.29 2.02
N GLY A 97 -9.90 17.06 0.72
CA GLY A 97 -8.93 17.45 -0.32
C GLY A 97 -7.81 16.43 -0.54
N SER A 98 -7.83 15.28 0.15
CA SER A 98 -6.93 14.17 -0.16
C SER A 98 -7.19 13.65 -1.59
N SER A 99 -6.11 13.26 -2.25
CA SER A 99 -6.12 12.65 -3.57
C SER A 99 -4.95 11.68 -3.70
N CYS A 100 -4.94 10.90 -4.78
CA CYS A 100 -3.87 9.93 -5.03
C CYS A 100 -3.60 9.82 -6.53
N PHE A 101 -2.36 10.08 -6.92
CA PHE A 101 -1.90 9.81 -8.28
C PHE A 101 -1.32 8.40 -8.40
N LEU A 102 -2.16 7.44 -8.77
CA LEU A 102 -1.79 6.02 -8.84
C LEU A 102 -0.59 5.73 -9.73
N ARG A 103 -0.28 6.62 -10.69
CA ARG A 103 0.88 6.48 -11.58
C ARG A 103 2.22 6.47 -10.83
N PHE A 104 2.31 7.11 -9.66
CA PHE A 104 3.49 7.05 -8.79
C PHE A 104 3.50 5.82 -7.87
N GLY A 105 2.40 5.07 -7.82
CA GLY A 105 2.26 3.87 -7.00
C GLY A 105 2.05 4.15 -5.52
N LEU A 106 1.87 3.05 -4.78
CA LEU A 106 1.74 3.02 -3.33
C LEU A 106 2.90 2.22 -2.76
N VAL A 107 3.49 2.68 -1.66
CA VAL A 107 4.61 1.97 -1.02
C VAL A 107 4.40 1.90 0.48
N SER A 108 4.62 0.74 1.08
CA SER A 108 4.60 0.56 2.54
C SER A 108 6.01 0.35 3.07
N VAL A 109 6.48 1.22 3.97
CA VAL A 109 7.82 1.16 4.58
C VAL A 109 7.70 1.50 6.06
N GLY A 110 8.31 0.68 6.92
CA GLY A 110 8.42 0.99 8.35
C GLY A 110 7.08 1.15 9.08
N GLY A 111 6.05 0.42 8.67
CA GLY A 111 4.73 0.54 9.29
C GLY A 111 3.86 1.68 8.75
N VAL A 112 4.24 2.33 7.65
CA VAL A 112 3.47 3.42 7.04
C VAL A 112 3.32 3.20 5.54
N THR A 113 2.12 3.41 5.00
CA THR A 113 1.85 3.43 3.55
C THR A 113 1.90 4.86 3.03
N TYR A 114 2.61 5.10 1.93
CA TYR A 114 2.78 6.41 1.30
C TYR A 114 2.27 6.44 -0.13
N TRP A 115 1.79 7.62 -0.55
CA TRP A 115 1.43 7.92 -1.94
C TRP A 115 1.53 9.41 -2.24
N VAL A 116 1.48 9.76 -3.52
CA VAL A 116 1.57 11.14 -4.01
C VAL A 116 0.18 11.66 -4.36
N THR A 117 -0.12 12.93 -4.10
CA THR A 117 -1.38 13.58 -4.51
C THR A 117 -1.47 13.75 -6.02
N GLU A 118 -2.70 13.94 -6.54
CA GLU A 118 -2.96 14.10 -7.99
C GLU A 118 -2.19 15.28 -8.63
N ASP A 119 -2.01 16.37 -7.88
CA ASP A 119 -1.20 17.55 -8.28
C ASP A 119 0.32 17.31 -8.22
N ALA A 120 0.75 16.15 -7.72
CA ALA A 120 2.15 15.81 -7.45
C ALA A 120 2.89 16.77 -6.49
N GLU A 121 2.17 17.57 -5.70
CA GLU A 121 2.76 18.56 -4.79
C GLU A 121 3.00 18.01 -3.39
N ARG A 122 2.26 16.98 -2.96
CA ARG A 122 2.29 16.46 -1.59
C ARG A 122 2.45 14.95 -1.57
N ILE A 123 3.06 14.48 -0.48
CA ILE A 123 3.06 13.06 -0.11
C ILE A 123 2.03 12.90 0.99
N MET A 124 1.17 11.91 0.85
CA MET A 124 0.24 11.47 1.87
C MET A 124 0.77 10.20 2.51
N SER A 125 0.38 9.98 3.76
CA SER A 125 0.74 8.81 4.55
C SER A 125 -0.50 8.19 5.18
N PHE A 126 -0.46 6.89 5.41
CA PHE A 126 -1.38 6.13 6.23
C PHE A 126 -0.58 5.31 7.24
N ASP A 127 -0.70 5.66 8.51
CA ASP A 127 -0.05 4.94 9.61
C ASP A 127 -0.73 3.59 9.84
N LEU A 128 0.01 2.47 9.80
CA LEU A 128 -0.59 1.13 9.95
C LEU A 128 -0.96 0.80 11.40
N MET A 129 -0.41 1.50 12.39
CA MET A 129 -0.73 1.29 13.81
C MET A 129 -1.96 2.12 14.21
N ASP A 130 -1.88 3.43 14.02
CA ASP A 130 -2.94 4.38 14.40
C ASP A 130 -4.07 4.44 13.39
N GLU A 131 -3.87 3.88 12.19
CA GLU A 131 -4.83 3.90 11.09
C GLU A 131 -5.33 5.31 10.78
N ARG A 132 -4.38 6.18 10.48
CA ARG A 132 -4.66 7.59 10.23
C ARG A 132 -4.02 8.02 8.93
N VAL A 133 -4.82 8.68 8.09
CA VAL A 133 -4.33 9.38 6.91
C VAL A 133 -3.87 10.78 7.29
N ALA A 134 -2.67 11.17 6.85
CA ALA A 134 -2.12 12.51 7.06
C ALA A 134 -1.21 12.93 5.91
N PRO A 135 -1.15 14.24 5.56
CA PRO A 135 -0.08 14.74 4.73
C PRO A 135 1.26 14.56 5.46
N VAL A 136 2.29 14.17 4.73
CA VAL A 136 3.65 14.14 5.26
C VAL A 136 4.13 15.58 5.34
N GLU A 137 4.51 16.01 6.54
CA GLU A 137 5.24 17.25 6.73
C GLU A 137 6.65 17.07 6.16
N SER A 138 6.82 17.41 4.89
CA SER A 138 8.16 17.53 4.32
C SER A 138 8.72 18.91 4.66
N PRO A 139 10.02 19.04 5.00
CA PRO A 139 10.70 20.30 4.77
C PRO A 139 10.55 20.64 3.28
N PRO A 140 10.48 21.93 2.88
CA PRO A 140 10.28 22.32 1.49
C PRO A 140 11.27 21.54 0.63
N MET A 141 10.76 20.73 -0.30
CA MET A 141 11.61 19.86 -1.11
C MET A 141 12.68 20.72 -1.80
N PRO A 142 13.98 20.46 -1.63
CA PRO A 142 14.96 21.07 -2.52
C PRO A 142 14.90 20.30 -3.84
N VAL A 143 13.91 20.56 -4.69
CA VAL A 143 13.92 20.00 -6.04
C VAL A 143 14.81 20.88 -6.92
N SER A 144 16.12 20.72 -6.76
CA SER A 144 16.96 20.59 -7.94
C SER A 144 17.10 19.10 -8.18
N LEU A 145 16.50 18.59 -9.26
CA LEU A 145 16.74 17.24 -9.76
C LEU A 145 18.19 17.15 -10.24
N VAL A 146 19.15 17.11 -9.31
CA VAL A 146 20.49 16.62 -9.62
C VAL A 146 20.37 15.10 -9.62
N PRO A 147 20.69 14.42 -10.73
CA PRO A 147 20.60 12.97 -10.79
C PRO A 147 21.47 12.37 -9.68
N MET A 148 20.86 11.57 -8.80
CA MET A 148 21.58 10.75 -7.83
C MET A 148 22.50 9.80 -8.62
N LYS A 149 23.81 10.04 -8.57
CA LYS A 149 24.79 9.04 -9.01
C LYS A 149 24.79 7.91 -7.99
N VAL A 150 24.05 6.84 -8.30
CA VAL A 150 24.21 5.57 -7.60
C VAL A 150 25.51 4.95 -8.09
N GLN A 151 26.58 5.04 -7.30
CA GLN A 151 27.82 4.32 -7.56
C GLN A 151 27.61 2.87 -7.14
N LEU A 152 27.38 1.97 -8.10
CA LEU A 152 27.40 0.53 -7.83
C LEU A 152 28.84 0.10 -7.46
N PRO A 153 29.03 -0.79 -6.47
CA PRO A 153 30.35 -1.30 -6.13
C PRO A 153 30.95 -2.06 -7.32
N ALA A 154 32.25 -1.85 -7.55
CA ALA A 154 32.97 -2.49 -8.64
C ALA A 154 32.94 -4.02 -8.48
N VAL A 155 32.56 -4.72 -9.54
CA VAL A 155 32.66 -6.18 -9.62
C VAL A 155 34.14 -6.54 -9.78
N PRO A 156 34.74 -7.36 -8.90
CA PRO A 156 36.13 -7.77 -9.05
C PRO A 156 36.27 -8.69 -10.27
N SER A 157 37.21 -8.37 -11.16
CA SER A 157 37.59 -9.21 -12.29
C SER A 157 38.30 -10.48 -11.80
N ARG A 158 37.89 -11.62 -12.33
CA ARG A 158 38.59 -12.91 -12.16
C ARG A 158 39.90 -12.94 -12.95
#